data_AF-A0A817DZ05-F1
#
_entry.id   AF-A0A817DZ05-F1
#
_cell.length_a   1.000
_cell.length_b   1.000
_cell.length_c   1.000
_cell.angle_alpha   90.00
_cell.angle_beta   90.00
_cell.angle_gamma   90.00
#
_symmetry.space_group_name_H-M   'P 1'
#
loop_
_entity.id
_entity.type
_entity.pdbx_description
1 polymer ?
#
loop_
_entity_poly.entity_id
_entity_poly.type
_entity_poly.pdbx_seq_one_letter_code
_entity_poly.pdbx_strand_id
1 'polypeptide(L)'
;MRARLYLYGDGNARRSHMSLFFVLMRGPNDFILQFPFSYKVTFCLFDQINQQNHIFDSFRPDTKSNSFQRPRSDMNIASGIPKFVSLNTFENPNNPYVKDDTMFIKVMVDFENMAKNMLPYVLSLNPALPIHTQHRMIHQEIERKAQQSQLTSQGTPTNSERKVPGDNSKNH
;
A
#
# COMPACT_ATOMS: atom_id res chain seq x y z
N MET A 1 6.32 11.71 3.70
CA MET A 1 5.07 11.50 4.46
C MET A 1 5.41 10.76 5.76
N ARG A 2 4.60 10.90 6.81
CA ARG A 2 4.72 10.11 8.04
C ARG A 2 3.36 9.86 8.70
N ALA A 3 3.32 8.94 9.66
CA ALA A 3 2.19 8.77 10.56
C ALA A 3 2.48 9.45 11.92
N ARG A 4 1.43 9.86 12.63
CA ARG A 4 1.48 10.29 14.02
C ARG A 4 0.41 9.55 14.80
N LEU A 5 0.83 8.85 15.84
CA LEU A 5 -0.04 8.04 16.70
C LEU A 5 -0.16 8.69 18.08
N TYR A 6 -1.39 8.67 18.62
CA TYR A 6 -1.67 9.02 20.01
C TYR A 6 -2.32 7.81 20.69
N LEU A 7 -1.55 7.10 21.52
CA LEU A 7 -2.00 5.87 22.17
C LEU A 7 -3.24 6.08 23.05
N TYR A 8 -3.32 7.21 23.75
CA TYR A 8 -4.47 7.58 24.59
C TYR A 8 -5.37 8.64 23.95
N GLY A 9 -5.34 8.74 22.62
CA GLY A 9 -6.18 9.63 21.83
C GLY A 9 -5.80 11.10 21.87
N ASP A 10 -6.37 11.85 20.93
CA ASP A 10 -6.20 13.29 20.77
C ASP A 10 -7.56 14.00 20.65
N GLY A 11 -7.61 15.29 21.03
CA GLY A 11 -8.82 16.11 20.93
C GLY A 11 -10.05 15.49 21.64
N ASN A 12 -11.14 15.35 20.90
CA ASN A 12 -12.41 14.79 21.40
C ASN A 12 -12.40 13.25 21.57
N ALA A 13 -11.31 12.58 21.20
CA ALA A 13 -11.13 11.14 21.33
C ALA A 13 -10.21 10.76 22.51
N ARG A 14 -9.62 11.76 23.17
CA ARG A 14 -8.71 11.57 24.30
C ARG A 14 -9.33 10.67 25.38
N ARG A 15 -8.54 9.71 25.87
CA ARG A 15 -8.91 8.69 26.88
C ARG A 15 -10.05 7.75 26.49
N SER A 16 -10.50 7.74 25.23
CA SER A 16 -11.55 6.83 24.76
C SER A 16 -11.12 5.98 23.56
N HIS A 17 -10.30 6.55 22.69
CA HIS A 17 -9.80 5.87 21.49
C HIS A 17 -8.31 6.13 21.32
N MET A 18 -7.63 5.24 20.60
CA MET A 18 -6.34 5.53 19.98
C MET A 18 -6.59 6.35 18.70
N SER A 19 -5.83 7.43 18.53
CA SER A 19 -5.96 8.33 17.37
C SER A 19 -4.77 8.18 16.43
N LEU A 20 -5.05 8.12 15.12
CA LEU A 20 -4.02 7.95 14.10
C LEU A 20 -4.15 9.02 13.02
N PHE A 21 -3.04 9.70 12.74
CA PHE A 21 -2.99 10.81 11.80
C PHE A 21 -1.93 10.62 10.74
N PHE A 22 -2.23 11.10 9.54
CA PHE A 22 -1.32 11.23 8.43
C PHE A 22 -0.73 12.64 8.40
N VAL A 23 0.56 12.72 8.08
CA VAL A 23 1.27 13.99 7.98
C VAL A 23 1.99 14.05 6.64
N LEU A 24 1.60 15.04 5.84
CA LEU A 24 2.33 15.42 4.65
C LEU A 24 3.59 16.17 5.07
N MET A 25 4.74 15.66 4.65
CA MET A 25 6.06 16.20 4.97
C MET A 25 6.60 16.90 3.73
N ARG A 26 7.38 17.96 3.91
CA ARG A 26 8.13 18.56 2.81
C ARG A 26 9.12 17.55 2.24
N GLY A 27 9.05 17.34 0.94
CA GLY A 27 9.97 16.52 0.19
C GLY A 27 10.96 17.36 -0.62
N PRO A 28 12.16 16.83 -0.93
CA PRO A 28 13.12 17.48 -1.83
C PRO A 28 12.56 17.69 -3.24
N ASN A 29 11.54 16.90 -3.61
CA ASN A 29 10.97 16.84 -4.95
C ASN A 29 9.56 17.43 -5.01
N ASP A 30 9.12 18.24 -4.04
CA ASP A 30 7.76 18.79 -4.03
C ASP A 30 7.44 19.72 -5.21
N PHE A 31 8.43 20.19 -5.97
CA PHE A 31 8.22 21.11 -7.10
C PHE A 31 7.62 20.46 -8.36
N ILE A 32 7.59 19.13 -8.40
CA ILE A 32 7.16 18.29 -9.53
C ILE A 32 6.04 17.33 -9.14
N LEU A 33 5.69 17.29 -7.84
CA LEU A 33 4.57 16.51 -7.36
C LEU A 33 3.27 17.31 -7.51
N GLN A 34 2.16 16.60 -7.71
CA GLN A 34 0.85 17.20 -7.79
C GLN A 34 0.36 17.62 -6.39
N PHE A 35 -0.16 18.84 -6.29
CA PHE A 35 -0.82 19.36 -5.10
C PHE A 35 -2.16 20.03 -5.47
N PRO A 36 -3.15 20.04 -4.57
CA PRO A 36 -3.13 19.44 -3.23
C PRO A 36 -3.12 17.90 -3.28
N PHE A 37 -2.53 17.29 -2.26
CA PHE A 37 -2.51 15.83 -2.09
C PHE A 37 -3.95 15.32 -1.98
N SER A 38 -4.38 14.44 -2.88
CA SER A 38 -5.77 14.00 -3.02
C SER A 38 -5.95 12.48 -3.04
N TYR A 39 -4.86 11.73 -2.82
CA TYR A 39 -4.86 10.27 -2.80
C TYR A 39 -5.53 9.74 -1.52
N LYS A 40 -6.40 8.73 -1.66
CA LYS A 40 -7.08 8.12 -0.50
C LYS A 40 -6.02 7.51 0.43
N VAL A 41 -6.15 7.76 1.73
CA VAL A 41 -5.26 7.20 2.74
C VAL A 41 -6.04 6.18 3.56
N THR A 42 -5.47 4.98 3.70
CA THR A 42 -6.04 3.89 4.49
C THR A 42 -5.06 3.51 5.59
N PHE A 43 -5.53 3.47 6.83
CA PHE A 43 -4.83 2.93 7.97
C PHE A 43 -5.26 1.48 8.21
N CYS A 44 -4.31 0.68 8.71
CA CYS A 44 -4.50 -0.71 9.06
C CYS A 44 -3.78 -0.99 10.39
N LEU A 45 -4.51 -1.50 11.37
CA LEU A 45 -3.94 -2.13 12.57
C LEU A 45 -4.01 -3.65 12.38
N PHE A 46 -2.85 -4.30 12.42
CA PHE A 46 -2.78 -5.74 12.18
C PHE A 46 -3.28 -6.55 13.36
N ASP A 47 -4.09 -7.54 13.02
CA ASP A 47 -4.36 -8.72 13.84
C ASP A 47 -3.15 -9.66 13.72
N GLN A 48 -2.55 -10.01 14.87
CA GLN A 48 -1.32 -10.79 14.99
C GLN A 48 -1.56 -12.28 15.31
N ILE A 49 -2.81 -12.74 15.39
CA ILE A 49 -3.15 -14.15 15.69
C ILE A 49 -3.66 -14.92 14.46
N ASN A 50 -3.27 -14.47 13.27
CA ASN A 50 -3.57 -15.10 11.97
C ASN A 50 -5.07 -15.29 11.65
N GLN A 51 -5.98 -14.60 12.33
CA GLN A 51 -7.41 -14.61 11.98
C GLN A 51 -7.73 -13.63 10.84
N GLN A 52 -6.75 -12.83 10.39
CA GLN A 52 -6.87 -11.84 9.32
C GLN A 52 -7.92 -10.75 9.60
N ASN A 53 -8.30 -10.56 10.87
CA ASN A 53 -9.27 -9.57 11.32
C ASN A 53 -8.62 -8.21 11.58
N HIS A 54 -7.92 -7.67 10.58
CA HIS A 54 -7.27 -6.37 10.68
C HIS A 54 -8.31 -5.25 10.80
N ILE A 55 -8.01 -4.20 11.57
CA ILE A 55 -8.85 -3.01 11.67
C ILE A 55 -8.40 -2.02 10.60
N PHE A 56 -9.31 -1.69 9.69
CA PHE A 56 -9.09 -0.71 8.64
C PHE A 56 -9.97 0.52 8.85
N ASP A 57 -9.41 1.68 8.57
CA ASP A 57 -10.21 2.89 8.38
C ASP A 57 -9.49 3.80 7.38
N SER A 58 -10.24 4.61 6.63
CA SER A 58 -9.70 5.39 5.52
C SER A 58 -10.38 6.74 5.41
N PHE A 59 -9.64 7.69 4.84
CA PHE A 59 -10.19 9.00 4.51
C PHE A 59 -9.71 9.45 3.13
N ARG A 60 -10.52 10.26 2.46
CA ARG A 60 -10.10 11.02 1.27
C ARG A 60 -9.69 12.42 1.73
N PRO A 61 -8.46 12.88 1.42
CA PRO A 61 -8.00 14.22 1.77
C PRO A 61 -8.96 15.32 1.29
N ASP A 62 -9.30 16.26 2.17
CA ASP A 62 -9.99 17.48 1.77
C ASP A 62 -9.01 18.44 1.10
N THR A 63 -9.15 18.60 -0.21
CA THR A 63 -8.29 19.49 -1.03
C THR A 63 -8.35 20.97 -0.64
N LYS A 64 -9.34 21.40 0.17
CA LYS A 64 -9.40 22.75 0.73
C LYS A 64 -8.62 22.90 2.03
N SER A 65 -8.29 21.80 2.70
CA SER A 65 -7.56 21.81 3.97
C SER A 65 -6.07 22.14 3.77
N ASN A 66 -5.53 22.94 4.69
CA ASN A 66 -4.10 23.24 4.76
C ASN A 66 -3.23 22.01 5.03
N SER A 67 -3.79 20.92 5.58
CA SER A 67 -3.09 19.66 5.81
C SER A 67 -2.53 19.02 4.53
N PHE A 68 -3.18 19.28 3.39
CA PHE A 68 -2.88 18.58 2.12
C PHE A 68 -2.37 19.51 1.02
N GLN A 69 -2.16 20.79 1.31
CA GLN A 69 -1.50 21.72 0.40
C GLN A 69 -0.01 21.39 0.27
N ARG A 70 0.64 21.97 -0.74
CA ARG A 70 2.10 21.90 -0.88
C ARG A 70 2.79 22.37 0.42
N PRO A 71 3.64 21.55 1.05
CA PRO A 71 4.31 21.92 2.28
C PRO A 71 5.13 23.20 2.15
N ARG A 72 4.91 24.14 3.08
CA ARG A 72 5.71 25.38 3.22
C ARG A 72 6.70 25.32 4.37
N SER A 73 6.49 24.40 5.30
CA SER A 73 7.34 24.03 6.44
C SER A 73 7.70 22.54 6.35
N ASP A 74 8.53 22.04 7.27
CA ASP A 74 8.95 20.62 7.29
C ASP A 74 7.76 19.64 7.30
N MET A 75 6.67 20.04 7.93
CA MET A 75 5.44 19.27 8.02
C MET A 75 4.20 20.17 7.95
N ASN A 76 3.14 19.65 7.33
CA ASN A 76 1.81 20.22 7.43
C ASN A 76 1.12 19.80 8.74
N ILE A 77 -0.04 20.41 9.01
CA ILE A 77 -0.93 20.00 10.11
C ILE A 77 -1.40 18.57 9.87
N ALA A 78 -1.30 17.74 10.90
CA ALA A 78 -1.72 16.34 10.84
C ALA A 78 -3.24 16.23 10.60
N SER A 79 -3.64 15.25 9.77
CA SER A 79 -5.05 14.98 9.49
C SER A 79 -5.27 13.47 9.41
N GLY A 80 -6.39 12.98 9.92
CA GLY A 80 -6.62 11.54 10.04
C GLY A 80 -7.86 11.26 10.88
N ILE A 81 -7.77 10.23 11.72
CA ILE A 81 -8.93 9.57 12.33
C ILE A 81 -8.78 9.64 13.85
N PRO A 82 -9.44 10.63 14.51
CA PRO A 82 -9.36 10.77 15.96
C PRO A 82 -9.85 9.53 16.70
N LYS A 83 -10.91 8.87 16.20
CA LYS A 83 -11.50 7.68 16.81
C LYS A 83 -11.17 6.42 16.01
N PHE A 84 -9.89 6.14 15.79
CA PHE A 84 -9.47 5.02 14.94
C PHE A 84 -9.80 3.66 15.55
N VAL A 85 -9.45 3.42 16.82
CA VAL A 85 -9.84 2.21 17.55
C VAL A 85 -10.12 2.53 19.02
N SER A 86 -11.18 1.94 19.57
CA SER A 86 -11.55 2.13 20.98
C SER A 86 -10.46 1.58 21.90
N LEU A 87 -10.19 2.25 23.02
CA LEU A 87 -9.26 1.73 24.02
C LEU A 87 -9.77 0.43 24.66
N ASN A 88 -11.09 0.23 24.71
CA ASN A 88 -11.70 -0.99 25.22
C ASN A 88 -11.31 -2.23 24.39
N THR A 89 -10.91 -2.04 23.14
CA THR A 89 -10.37 -3.12 22.30
C THR A 89 -9.11 -3.75 22.91
N PHE A 90 -8.33 -2.97 23.65
CA PHE A 90 -7.09 -3.41 24.29
C PHE A 90 -7.25 -3.84 25.75
N GLU A 91 -8.41 -3.62 26.36
CA GLU A 91 -8.69 -4.05 27.74
C GLU A 91 -8.70 -5.58 27.89
N ASN A 92 -9.05 -6.30 26.82
CA ASN A 92 -8.95 -7.76 26.80
C ASN A 92 -7.48 -8.19 26.72
N PRO A 93 -6.95 -8.94 27.71
CA PRO A 93 -5.57 -9.44 27.67
C PRO A 93 -5.28 -10.34 26.46
N ASN A 94 -6.31 -10.99 25.92
CA ASN A 94 -6.22 -11.83 24.74
C ASN A 94 -6.47 -11.06 23.42
N ASN A 95 -6.46 -9.72 23.44
CA ASN A 95 -6.64 -8.94 22.23
C ASN A 95 -5.63 -9.37 21.14
N PRO A 96 -6.05 -9.42 19.87
CA PRO A 96 -5.21 -9.90 18.78
C PRO A 96 -4.20 -8.86 18.28
N TYR A 97 -4.34 -7.60 18.69
CA TYR A 97 -3.65 -6.45 18.06
C TYR A 97 -2.34 -6.07 18.76
N VAL A 98 -2.17 -6.46 20.03
CA VAL A 98 -0.93 -6.28 20.80
C VAL A 98 -0.43 -7.65 21.25
N LYS A 99 0.79 -8.00 20.84
CA LYS A 99 1.51 -9.22 21.26
C LYS A 99 2.94 -8.84 21.59
N ASP A 100 3.47 -9.39 22.68
CA ASP A 100 4.82 -9.10 23.18
C ASP A 100 5.10 -7.58 23.25
N ASP A 101 4.17 -6.85 23.85
CA ASP A 101 4.20 -5.38 23.98
C ASP A 101 4.37 -4.62 22.65
N THR A 102 3.96 -5.24 21.54
CA THR A 102 4.18 -4.74 20.19
C THR A 102 2.88 -4.69 19.39
N MET A 103 2.71 -3.61 18.62
CA MET A 103 1.64 -3.46 17.64
C MET A 103 2.19 -3.09 16.26
N PHE A 104 1.51 -3.52 15.20
CA PHE A 104 1.87 -3.18 13.83
C PHE A 104 0.80 -2.32 13.18
N ILE A 105 1.22 -1.17 12.65
CA ILE A 105 0.36 -0.24 11.92
C ILE A 105 0.90 -0.07 10.50
N LYS A 106 0.03 -0.18 9.51
CA LYS A 106 0.34 0.12 8.11
C LYS A 106 -0.49 1.29 7.62
N VAL A 107 0.17 2.17 6.87
CA VAL A 107 -0.46 3.28 6.15
C VAL A 107 -0.34 2.99 4.66
N MET A 108 -1.45 3.02 3.95
CA MET A 108 -1.52 2.79 2.52
C MET A 108 -2.04 4.06 1.84
N VAL A 109 -1.40 4.46 0.75
CA VAL A 109 -1.83 5.59 -0.06
C VAL A 109 -2.26 5.03 -1.41
N ASP A 110 -3.50 5.32 -1.79
CA ASP A 110 -4.07 4.85 -3.03
C ASP A 110 -3.85 5.86 -4.15
N PHE A 111 -2.98 5.47 -5.07
CA PHE A 111 -2.67 6.20 -6.28
C PHE A 111 -3.67 5.88 -7.42
N GLU A 112 -4.92 5.50 -7.11
CA GLU A 112 -6.03 5.13 -8.01
C GLU A 112 -6.11 5.88 -9.37
N ASN A 113 -5.72 7.17 -9.40
CA ASN A 113 -5.70 8.00 -10.63
C ASN A 113 -4.39 7.92 -11.43
N MET A 114 -3.44 7.11 -10.98
CA MET A 114 -2.20 6.78 -11.66
C MET A 114 -2.40 5.43 -12.30
N ALA A 115 -2.18 5.33 -13.62
CA ALA A 115 -2.41 4.10 -14.35
C ALA A 115 -1.65 2.95 -13.65
N LYS A 116 -2.35 1.88 -13.25
CA LYS A 116 -1.81 0.83 -12.36
C LYS A 116 -0.57 0.13 -12.93
N ASN A 117 -0.45 0.11 -14.26
CA ASN A 117 0.73 -0.34 -14.99
C ASN A 117 1.96 0.58 -14.81
N MET A 118 1.77 1.83 -14.37
CA MET A 118 2.83 2.82 -14.17
C MET A 118 3.39 2.83 -12.75
N LEU A 119 2.67 2.29 -11.76
CA LEU A 119 3.03 2.36 -10.33
C LEU A 119 4.44 1.85 -9.99
N PRO A 120 4.92 0.71 -10.51
CA PRO A 120 6.28 0.23 -10.24
C PRO A 120 7.36 1.17 -10.79
N TYR A 121 7.03 1.90 -11.86
CA TYR A 121 7.95 2.76 -12.57
C TYR A 121 7.96 4.17 -11.96
N VAL A 122 6.80 4.72 -11.59
CA VAL A 122 6.71 6.02 -10.92
C VAL A 122 7.44 6.01 -9.58
N LEU A 123 7.31 4.94 -8.78
CA LEU A 123 7.95 4.86 -7.46
C LEU A 123 9.47 4.71 -7.52
N SER A 124 10.03 4.39 -8.69
CA SER A 124 11.47 4.19 -8.92
C SER A 124 12.12 5.25 -9.81
N LEU A 125 11.33 6.17 -10.39
CA LEU A 125 11.86 7.24 -11.23
C LEU A 125 12.38 8.41 -10.40
N ASN A 126 13.51 8.96 -10.83
CA ASN A 126 13.96 10.26 -10.33
C ASN A 126 12.96 11.31 -10.80
N PRO A 127 12.20 11.92 -9.89
CA PRO A 127 11.11 12.77 -10.33
C PRO A 127 11.69 14.09 -10.89
N ALA A 128 12.96 14.46 -10.62
CA ALA A 128 13.61 15.64 -11.18
C ALA A 128 13.83 15.60 -12.71
N LEU A 129 13.58 14.47 -13.38
CA LEU A 129 13.64 14.39 -14.83
C LEU A 129 12.42 15.06 -15.48
N PRO A 130 12.58 15.71 -16.65
CA PRO A 130 11.44 16.21 -17.42
C PRO A 130 10.39 15.12 -17.65
N ILE A 131 9.11 15.49 -17.60
CA ILE A 131 7.96 14.56 -17.70
C ILE A 131 8.06 13.63 -18.92
N HIS A 132 8.50 14.16 -20.06
CA HIS A 132 8.65 13.41 -21.30
C HIS A 132 9.77 12.36 -21.22
N THR A 133 10.82 12.61 -20.42
CA THR A 133 11.91 11.66 -20.17
C THR A 133 11.43 10.53 -19.27
N GLN A 134 10.69 10.87 -18.20
CA GLN A 134 10.06 9.87 -17.34
C GLN A 134 9.14 8.96 -18.17
N HIS A 135 8.27 9.53 -19.00
CA HIS A 135 7.39 8.76 -19.88
C HIS A 135 8.16 7.81 -20.81
N ARG A 136 9.25 8.28 -21.41
CA ARG A 136 10.09 7.46 -22.29
C ARG A 136 10.72 6.28 -21.56
N MET A 137 11.25 6.51 -20.35
CA MET A 137 11.86 5.47 -19.53
C MET A 137 10.83 4.42 -19.11
N ILE A 138 9.60 4.85 -18.79
CA ILE A 138 8.51 3.93 -18.47
C ILE A 138 8.12 3.09 -19.70
N HIS A 139 7.98 3.71 -20.87
CA HIS A 139 7.66 2.99 -22.11
C HIS A 139 8.74 1.95 -22.46
N GLN A 140 10.02 2.32 -22.40
CA GLN A 140 11.14 1.43 -22.66
C GLN A 140 11.15 0.21 -21.72
N GLU A 141 10.87 0.43 -20.43
CA GLU A 141 10.86 -0.65 -19.45
C GLU A 141 9.64 -1.58 -19.59
N ILE A 142 8.47 -1.02 -19.94
CA ILE A 142 7.28 -1.81 -20.30
C ILE A 142 7.58 -2.71 -21.49
N GLU A 143 8.20 -2.17 -22.54
CA GLU A 143 8.61 -2.93 -23.74
C GLU A 143 9.63 -4.03 -23.41
N ARG A 144 10.66 -3.70 -22.62
CA ARG A 144 11.69 -4.65 -22.18
C ARG A 144 11.09 -5.84 -21.43
N LYS A 145 10.11 -5.59 -20.54
CA LYS A 145 9.43 -6.67 -19.80
C LYS A 145 8.46 -7.46 -20.67
N ALA A 146 7.77 -6.83 -21.61
CA ALA A 146 6.93 -7.53 -22.59
C ALA A 146 7.77 -8.51 -23.43
N GLN A 147 8.97 -8.11 -23.84
CA GLN A 147 9.92 -8.96 -24.57
C GLN A 147 10.44 -10.12 -23.71
N GLN A 148 10.78 -9.89 -22.44
CA GLN A 148 11.19 -10.96 -21.52
C GLN A 148 10.09 -12.00 -21.28
N SER A 149 8.83 -11.56 -21.20
CA SER A 149 7.69 -12.44 -20.97
C SER A 149 7.43 -13.38 -22.15
N GLN A 150 7.70 -12.92 -23.38
CA GLN A 150 7.58 -13.72 -24.61
C GLN A 150 8.71 -14.75 -24.78
N LEU A 151 9.89 -14.49 -24.23
CA LEU A 151 11.02 -15.45 -24.26
C LEU A 151 10.81 -16.63 -23.31
N THR A 152 10.11 -16.43 -22.18
CA THR A 152 9.80 -17.50 -21.22
C THR A 152 8.69 -18.46 -21.67
N SER A 153 7.84 -18.09 -22.63
CA SER A 153 6.74 -18.95 -23.11
C SER A 153 7.12 -19.88 -24.26
N GLN A 154 8.31 -19.76 -24.87
CA GLN A 154 8.78 -20.63 -25.95
C GLN A 154 9.70 -21.78 -25.49
N GLY A 155 9.91 -21.96 -24.18
CA GLY A 155 10.93 -22.87 -23.62
C GLY A 155 10.44 -24.17 -22.99
N THR A 156 9.43 -24.86 -23.54
CA THR A 156 9.10 -26.23 -23.09
C THR A 156 8.80 -27.15 -24.28
N PRO A 157 9.67 -28.11 -24.64
CA PRO A 157 9.33 -29.15 -25.61
C PRO A 157 8.59 -30.29 -24.89
N THR A 158 7.33 -30.51 -25.27
CA THR A 158 6.51 -31.66 -24.89
C THR A 158 7.09 -32.94 -25.50
N ASN A 159 7.51 -33.89 -24.66
CA ASN A 159 7.87 -35.24 -25.07
C ASN A 159 6.81 -36.22 -24.53
N SER A 160 5.87 -36.61 -25.38
CA SER A 160 4.88 -37.69 -25.18
C SER A 160 5.01 -38.57 -26.43
N GLU A 161 5.17 -39.89 -26.41
CA GLU A 161 4.67 -40.93 -25.52
C GLU A 161 5.59 -42.18 -25.65
N ARG A 162 5.81 -42.93 -24.56
CA ARG A 162 6.17 -44.36 -24.63
C ARG A 162 5.36 -45.18 -23.63
N LYS A 163 4.52 -46.04 -24.21
CA LYS A 163 4.09 -47.40 -23.82
C LYS A 163 3.51 -47.66 -22.42
N VAL A 164 2.29 -48.19 -22.43
CA VAL A 164 1.94 -49.43 -21.69
C VAL A 164 1.04 -50.32 -22.59
N PRO A 165 1.34 -51.62 -22.78
CA PRO A 165 0.45 -52.54 -23.50
C PRO A 165 -0.56 -53.19 -22.53
N GLY A 166 -1.85 -53.12 -22.88
CA GLY A 166 -2.95 -53.77 -22.18
C GLY A 166 -3.18 -55.20 -22.67
N ASP A 167 -3.33 -56.09 -21.70
CA ASP A 167 -3.41 -57.54 -21.72
C ASP A 167 -4.63 -58.08 -22.50
N ASN A 168 -4.46 -59.19 -23.21
CA ASN A 168 -5.51 -59.81 -24.03
C ASN A 168 -5.53 -61.34 -23.85
N SER A 169 -6.73 -61.84 -23.58
CA SER A 169 -7.17 -63.25 -23.55
C SER A 169 -6.99 -64.04 -22.24
N LYS A 170 -8.12 -64.48 -21.69
CA LYS A 170 -8.52 -65.90 -21.66
C LYS A 170 -9.98 -66.04 -21.22
N ASN A 171 -10.81 -66.56 -22.14
CA ASN A 171 -12.00 -67.32 -21.83
C ASN A 171 -11.83 -68.69 -22.51
N HIS A 172 -12.15 -69.74 -21.74
CA HIS A 172 -11.97 -71.19 -21.96
C HIS A 172 -10.70 -71.81 -21.40
#